data_AF-A0A0B6D3X4-F1
#
_entry.id   AF-A0A0B6D3X4-F1
#
_cell.length_a   1.000
_cell.length_b   1.000
_cell.length_c   1.000
_cell.angle_alpha   90.00
_cell.angle_beta   90.00
_cell.angle_gamma   90.00
#
_symmetry.space_group_name_H-M   'P 1'
#
loop_
_entity.id
_entity.type
_entity.pdbx_description
1 polymer ?
#
loop_
_entity_poly.entity_id
_entity_poly.type
_entity_poly.pdbx_seq_one_letter_code
_entity_poly.pdbx_strand_id
1 'polypeptide(L)'
;MQVILKEKVENLGVLGDIVNVKPGYARNFLIPFGKAVQATKANIETFEAQKAELEKAEKARFDAAVATAEVIKDKVYTVAAQAGEGGKLFGSVGTAEVAEAVSQASGKEIEKSQVRMPEGVIRSIGEFELTIHVYTDVDADIKVNVVASEA
;
A
#
# COMPACT_ATOMS: atom_id res chain seq x y z
N MET A 1 -36.94 -3.85 -1.38
CA MET A 1 -36.46 -3.02 -2.50
C MET A 1 -34.98 -3.27 -2.62
N GLN A 2 -34.51 -3.69 -3.79
CA GLN A 2 -33.10 -3.99 -3.98
C GLN A 2 -32.33 -2.72 -4.33
N VAL A 3 -31.20 -2.53 -3.67
CA VAL A 3 -30.29 -1.40 -3.90
C VAL A 3 -28.85 -1.92 -3.95
N ILE A 4 -28.02 -1.26 -4.75
CA ILE A 4 -26.58 -1.51 -4.84
C ILE A 4 -25.88 -0.48 -3.96
N LEU A 5 -25.11 -0.94 -2.98
CA LEU A 5 -24.36 -0.04 -2.09
C LEU A 5 -23.19 0.62 -2.83
N LYS A 6 -23.08 1.94 -2.71
CA LYS A 6 -21.95 2.72 -3.24
C LYS A 6 -20.85 2.94 -2.21
N GLU A 7 -21.15 2.72 -0.94
CA GLU A 7 -20.22 2.82 0.18
C GLU A 7 -20.51 1.72 1.19
N LYS A 8 -19.55 1.45 2.09
CA LYS A 8 -19.76 0.53 3.20
C LYS A 8 -20.78 1.15 4.17
N VAL A 9 -21.87 0.42 4.45
CA VAL A 9 -22.89 0.84 5.42
C VAL A 9 -22.91 -0.19 6.55
N GLU A 10 -22.70 0.30 7.78
CA GLU A 10 -22.71 -0.55 8.98
C GLU A 10 -24.00 -1.37 9.09
N ASN A 11 -23.84 -2.66 9.38
CA ASN A 11 -24.93 -3.65 9.49
C ASN A 11 -25.76 -3.87 8.21
N LEU A 12 -25.27 -3.44 7.04
CA LEU A 12 -25.98 -3.62 5.78
C LEU A 12 -25.13 -4.35 4.72
N GLY A 13 -23.89 -3.94 4.49
CA GLY A 13 -23.01 -4.56 3.49
C GLY A 13 -21.79 -3.73 3.14
N VAL A 14 -20.97 -4.26 2.23
CA VAL A 14 -19.79 -3.56 1.69
C VAL A 14 -20.13 -2.88 0.36
N LEU A 15 -19.18 -2.09 -0.15
CA LEU A 15 -19.32 -1.40 -1.43
C LEU A 15 -19.57 -2.41 -2.55
N GLY A 16 -20.62 -2.19 -3.32
CA GLY A 16 -21.00 -3.02 -4.46
C GLY A 16 -21.95 -4.17 -4.17
N ASP A 17 -22.34 -4.40 -2.92
CA ASP A 17 -23.31 -5.43 -2.57
C ASP A 17 -24.73 -5.05 -3.00
N ILE A 18 -25.45 -6.03 -3.55
CA ILE A 18 -26.88 -5.92 -3.82
C ILE A 18 -27.64 -6.36 -2.58
N VAL A 19 -28.21 -5.40 -1.85
CA VAL A 19 -28.92 -5.64 -0.59
C VAL A 19 -30.41 -5.37 -0.74
N ASN A 20 -31.23 -6.21 -0.09
CA ASN A 20 -32.67 -6.00 -0.06
C ASN A 20 -33.07 -5.24 1.21
N VAL A 21 -33.52 -4.00 1.05
CA VAL A 21 -33.90 -3.12 2.16
C VAL A 21 -35.37 -2.72 2.11
N LYS A 22 -35.88 -2.19 3.22
CA LYS A 22 -37.21 -1.59 3.27
C LYS A 22 -37.29 -0.39 2.30
N PRO A 23 -38.35 -0.25 1.49
CA PRO A 23 -38.42 0.82 0.48
C PRO A 23 -38.29 2.24 1.04
N GLY A 24 -38.80 2.49 2.25
CA GLY A 24 -38.66 3.80 2.91
C GLY A 24 -37.20 4.12 3.27
N TYR A 25 -36.42 3.12 3.70
CA TYR A 25 -35.01 3.29 4.02
C TYR A 25 -34.16 3.56 2.77
N ALA A 26 -34.45 2.87 1.66
CA ALA A 26 -33.82 3.16 0.38
C ALA A 26 -34.13 4.58 -0.12
N ARG A 27 -35.42 4.96 -0.17
CA ARG A 27 -35.87 6.21 -0.79
C ARG A 27 -35.58 7.46 0.04
N ASN A 28 -35.61 7.36 1.37
CA ASN A 28 -35.47 8.54 2.23
C ASN A 28 -34.04 8.70 2.78
N PHE A 29 -33.23 7.64 2.76
CA PHE A 29 -31.88 7.67 3.32
C PHE A 29 -30.83 7.23 2.30
N LEU A 30 -30.83 5.98 1.85
CA LEU A 30 -29.70 5.47 1.07
C LEU A 30 -29.52 6.16 -0.29
N ILE A 31 -30.61 6.44 -1.01
CA ILE A 31 -30.54 7.05 -2.35
C ILE A 31 -30.26 8.57 -2.28
N PRO A 32 -30.98 9.38 -1.47
CA PRO A 32 -30.74 10.82 -1.41
C PRO A 32 -29.36 11.20 -0.87
N PHE A 33 -28.82 10.43 0.08
CA PHE A 33 -27.47 10.63 0.61
C PHE A 33 -26.39 9.98 -0.27
N GLY A 34 -26.73 9.42 -1.44
CA GLY A 34 -25.78 8.85 -2.38
C GLY A 34 -25.15 7.51 -1.95
N LYS A 35 -25.60 6.93 -0.83
CA LYS A 35 -25.06 5.70 -0.24
C LYS A 35 -25.42 4.44 -1.02
N ALA A 36 -26.51 4.47 -1.79
CA ALA A 36 -26.93 3.36 -2.64
C ALA A 36 -27.68 3.84 -3.89
N VAL A 37 -27.69 3.00 -4.92
CA VAL A 37 -28.51 3.20 -6.14
C VAL A 37 -29.53 2.07 -6.26
N GLN A 38 -30.63 2.30 -6.98
CA GLN A 38 -31.60 1.23 -7.21
C GLN A 38 -30.97 0.11 -8.04
N ALA A 39 -31.20 -1.15 -7.66
CA ALA A 39 -30.73 -2.31 -8.41
C ALA A 39 -31.64 -2.60 -9.62
N THR A 40 -31.61 -1.71 -10.61
CA THR A 40 -32.24 -1.96 -11.92
C THR A 40 -31.29 -2.77 -12.79
N LYS A 41 -31.79 -3.49 -13.80
CA LYS A 41 -30.94 -4.28 -14.71
C LYS A 41 -29.81 -3.45 -15.34
N ALA A 42 -30.12 -2.23 -15.79
CA ALA A 42 -29.13 -1.30 -16.32
C ALA A 42 -28.07 -0.88 -15.28
N ASN A 43 -28.47 -0.65 -14.03
CA ASN A 43 -27.54 -0.30 -12.95
C ASN A 43 -26.69 -1.49 -12.51
N ILE A 44 -27.22 -2.72 -12.59
CA ILE A 44 -26.46 -3.94 -12.30
C ILE A 44 -25.42 -4.15 -13.40
N GLU A 45 -25.80 -4.09 -14.68
CA GLU A 45 -24.89 -4.27 -15.82
C GLU A 45 -23.78 -3.21 -15.85
N THR A 46 -24.11 -1.94 -15.58
CA THR A 46 -23.10 -0.87 -15.48
C THR A 46 -22.17 -1.07 -14.29
N PHE A 47 -22.68 -1.53 -13.15
CA PHE A 47 -21.87 -1.80 -11.98
C PHE A 47 -20.99 -3.04 -12.17
N GLU A 48 -21.47 -4.07 -12.86
CA GLU A 48 -20.68 -5.25 -13.23
C GLU A 48 -19.57 -4.90 -14.22
N ALA A 49 -19.85 -4.04 -15.21
CA ALA A 49 -18.84 -3.53 -16.14
C ALA A 49 -17.76 -2.72 -15.41
N GLN A 50 -18.17 -1.82 -14.50
CA GLN A 50 -17.24 -1.05 -13.67
C GLN A 50 -16.47 -1.93 -12.68
N LYS A 51 -17.12 -2.93 -12.10
CA LYS A 51 -16.48 -3.89 -11.19
C LYS A 51 -15.43 -4.71 -11.91
N ALA A 52 -15.72 -5.19 -13.13
CA ALA A 52 -14.74 -5.91 -13.93
C ALA A 52 -13.54 -5.03 -14.30
N GLU A 53 -13.75 -3.74 -14.57
CA GLU A 53 -12.66 -2.79 -14.84
C GLU A 53 -11.83 -2.49 -13.58
N LEU A 54 -12.48 -2.24 -12.44
CA LEU A 54 -11.82 -2.03 -11.15
C LEU A 54 -11.06 -3.27 -10.68
N GLU A 55 -11.63 -4.46 -10.82
CA GLU A 55 -10.94 -5.72 -10.50
C GLU A 55 -9.74 -5.97 -11.40
N LYS A 56 -9.84 -5.62 -12.70
CA LYS A 56 -8.69 -5.70 -13.62
C LYS A 56 -7.59 -4.70 -13.22
N ALA A 57 -7.97 -3.46 -12.89
CA ALA A 57 -7.02 -2.45 -12.42
C ALA A 57 -6.37 -2.86 -11.10
N GLU A 58 -7.13 -3.44 -10.17
CA GLU A 58 -6.65 -3.93 -8.88
C GLU A 58 -5.68 -5.10 -9.06
N LYS A 59 -6.02 -6.07 -9.92
CA LYS A 59 -5.11 -7.16 -10.28
C LYS A 59 -3.83 -6.64 -10.91
N ALA A 60 -3.94 -5.70 -11.85
CA ALA A 60 -2.76 -5.11 -12.48
C ALA A 60 -1.85 -4.39 -11.47
N ARG A 61 -2.42 -3.70 -10.48
CA ARG A 61 -1.67 -3.08 -9.37
C ARG A 61 -1.02 -4.11 -8.48
N PHE A 62 -1.75 -5.17 -8.12
CA PHE A 62 -1.23 -6.27 -7.34
C PHE A 62 -0.08 -6.98 -8.06
N ASP A 63 -0.24 -7.32 -9.34
CA ASP A 63 0.79 -7.97 -10.15
C ASP A 63 2.04 -7.09 -10.30
N ALA A 64 1.86 -5.77 -10.48
CA ALA A 64 2.97 -4.82 -10.51
C ALA A 64 3.68 -4.70 -9.15
N ALA A 65 2.94 -4.76 -8.04
CA ALA A 65 3.48 -4.76 -6.70
C ALA A 65 4.27 -6.03 -6.40
N VAL A 66 3.75 -7.21 -6.78
CA VAL A 66 4.46 -8.49 -6.67
C VAL A 66 5.75 -8.48 -7.48
N ALA A 67 5.70 -8.03 -8.74
CA ALA A 67 6.90 -7.90 -9.56
C ALA A 67 7.95 -6.95 -8.94
N THR A 68 7.50 -5.88 -8.28
CA THR A 68 8.40 -4.95 -7.57
C THR A 68 8.98 -5.60 -6.32
N ALA A 69 8.16 -6.30 -5.53
CA ALA A 69 8.57 -7.04 -4.35
C ALA A 69 9.63 -8.11 -4.69
N GLU A 70 9.44 -8.89 -5.76
CA GLU A 70 10.41 -9.89 -6.21
C GLU A 70 11.75 -9.26 -6.64
N VAL A 71 11.72 -8.08 -7.24
CA VAL A 71 12.94 -7.37 -7.63
C VAL A 71 13.69 -6.89 -6.39
N ILE A 72 13.01 -6.47 -5.33
CA ILE A 72 13.69 -5.88 -4.17
C ILE A 72 14.04 -6.89 -3.07
N LYS A 73 13.29 -7.98 -2.99
CA LYS A 73 13.40 -9.00 -1.94
C LYS A 73 14.79 -9.63 -1.87
N ASP A 74 15.25 -9.88 -0.65
CA ASP A 74 16.52 -10.56 -0.32
C ASP A 74 17.78 -9.87 -0.89
N LYS A 75 17.64 -8.63 -1.39
CA LYS A 75 18.78 -7.83 -1.85
C LYS A 75 19.38 -7.01 -0.72
N VAL A 76 20.68 -6.75 -0.86
CA VAL A 76 21.45 -5.89 0.03
C VAL A 76 21.54 -4.50 -0.59
N TYR A 77 21.07 -3.50 0.14
CA TYR A 77 21.11 -2.09 -0.24
C TYR A 77 22.12 -1.36 0.64
N THR A 78 23.10 -0.72 0.00
CA THR A 78 24.13 0.02 0.71
C THR A 78 23.70 1.46 0.92
N VAL A 79 23.70 1.93 2.17
CA VAL A 79 23.46 3.33 2.52
C VAL A 79 24.75 3.92 3.06
N ALA A 80 25.28 4.94 2.39
CA ALA A 80 26.47 5.65 2.84
C ALA A 80 26.08 6.78 3.80
N ALA A 81 26.64 6.79 5.00
CA ALA A 81 26.37 7.82 6.00
C ALA A 81 27.65 8.20 6.78
N GLN A 82 27.74 9.45 7.24
CA GLN A 82 28.89 9.90 8.04
C GLN A 82 28.90 9.22 9.42
N ALA A 83 30.03 8.56 9.73
CA ALA A 83 30.24 7.83 10.98
C ALA A 83 31.48 8.34 11.72
N GLY A 84 31.43 8.37 13.05
CA GLY A 84 32.57 8.71 13.91
C GLY A 84 33.41 7.49 14.29
N GLU A 85 34.55 7.73 14.94
CA GLU A 85 35.36 6.67 15.54
C GLU A 85 34.53 5.88 16.57
N GLY A 86 34.29 4.60 16.29
CA GLY A 86 33.44 3.72 17.11
C GLY A 86 32.12 3.30 16.47
N GLY A 87 31.87 3.64 15.20
CA GLY A 87 30.76 3.07 14.42
C GLY A 87 29.39 3.67 14.72
N LYS A 88 29.32 4.74 15.51
CA LYS A 88 28.13 5.58 15.64
C LYS A 88 28.05 6.56 14.47
N LEU A 89 26.86 6.71 13.92
CA LEU A 89 26.56 7.72 12.91
C LEU A 89 26.47 9.10 13.56
N PHE A 90 26.97 10.12 12.88
CA PHE A 90 26.76 11.52 13.29
C PHE A 90 25.30 11.96 13.11
N GLY A 91 24.60 11.33 12.16
CA GLY A 91 23.17 11.50 11.93
C GLY A 91 22.38 10.21 12.20
N SER A 92 21.29 10.06 11.47
CA SER A 92 20.48 8.84 11.48
C SER A 92 20.06 8.48 10.07
N VAL A 93 20.03 7.19 9.76
CA VAL A 93 19.43 6.66 8.55
C VAL A 93 17.99 6.29 8.89
N GLY A 94 17.04 7.01 8.31
CA GLY A 94 15.60 6.81 8.49
C GLY A 94 14.94 6.20 7.25
N THR A 95 13.62 6.23 7.24
CA THR A 95 12.83 5.65 6.14
C THR A 95 13.04 6.36 4.80
N ALA A 96 13.39 7.64 4.81
CA ALA A 96 13.63 8.41 3.60
C ALA A 96 14.93 7.99 2.91
N GLU A 97 16.02 7.89 3.65
CA GLU A 97 17.33 7.48 3.13
C GLU A 97 17.30 6.03 2.64
N VAL A 98 16.61 5.15 3.37
CA VAL A 98 16.41 3.75 2.94
C VAL A 98 15.58 3.68 1.66
N ALA A 99 14.46 4.41 1.58
CA ALA A 99 13.62 4.42 0.39
C ALA A 99 14.36 4.92 -0.84
N GLU A 100 15.19 5.97 -0.69
CA GLU A 100 16.02 6.50 -1.77
C GLU A 100 17.07 5.49 -2.23
N ALA A 101 17.81 4.89 -1.30
CA ALA A 101 18.83 3.89 -1.64
C ALA A 101 18.24 2.67 -2.36
N VAL A 102 17.08 2.20 -1.91
CA VAL A 102 16.35 1.10 -2.56
C VAL A 102 15.87 1.53 -3.94
N SER A 103 15.35 2.75 -4.07
CA SER A 103 14.85 3.25 -5.35
C SER A 103 15.95 3.39 -6.39
N GLN A 104 17.10 3.92 -6.00
CA GLN A 104 18.26 4.08 -6.89
C GLN A 104 18.85 2.72 -7.32
N ALA A 105 18.94 1.75 -6.42
CA ALA A 105 19.53 0.45 -6.72
C ALA A 105 18.59 -0.50 -7.49
N SER A 106 17.29 -0.45 -7.21
CA SER A 106 16.29 -1.33 -7.85
C SER A 106 15.68 -0.73 -9.12
N GLY A 107 15.78 0.59 -9.31
CA GLY A 107 15.09 1.32 -10.39
C GLY A 107 13.57 1.38 -10.21
N LYS A 108 13.06 1.07 -9.01
CA LYS A 108 11.64 1.09 -8.64
C LYS A 108 11.39 2.22 -7.65
N GLU A 109 10.36 3.01 -7.87
CA GLU A 109 10.03 4.11 -6.96
C GLU A 109 9.42 3.54 -5.66
N ILE A 110 10.14 3.69 -4.54
CA ILE A 110 9.69 3.31 -3.20
C ILE A 110 9.47 4.58 -2.39
N GLU A 111 8.31 4.68 -1.75
CA GLU A 111 8.01 5.79 -0.85
C GLU A 111 8.48 5.50 0.58
N LYS A 112 8.87 6.57 1.30
CA LYS A 112 9.21 6.48 2.73
C LYS A 112 8.09 5.94 3.63
N SER A 113 6.84 6.00 3.16
CA SER A 113 5.63 5.50 3.83
C SER A 113 5.57 3.96 3.84
N GLN A 114 6.21 3.34 2.84
CA GLN A 114 6.24 1.89 2.63
C GLN A 114 7.33 1.21 3.48
N VAL A 115 8.37 1.93 3.89
CA VAL A 115 9.47 1.37 4.69
C VAL A 115 9.03 1.18 6.14
N ARG A 116 9.11 -0.05 6.65
CA ARG A 116 8.82 -0.40 8.05
C ARG A 116 10.13 -0.51 8.83
N MET A 117 10.29 0.34 9.84
CA MET A 117 11.43 0.33 10.77
C MET A 117 10.93 0.17 12.22
N PRO A 118 10.62 -1.06 12.67
CA PRO A 118 10.04 -1.30 13.99
C PRO A 118 10.99 -0.89 15.14
N GLU A 119 12.30 -1.02 14.94
CA GLU A 119 13.32 -0.61 15.92
C GLU A 119 13.66 0.90 15.86
N GLY A 120 13.02 1.64 14.95
CA GLY A 120 13.27 3.06 14.72
C GLY A 120 14.46 3.33 13.79
N VAL A 121 14.96 4.57 13.80
CA VAL A 121 16.03 5.02 12.90
C VAL A 121 17.38 4.39 13.26
N ILE A 122 18.17 4.07 12.23
CA ILE A 122 19.49 3.46 12.37
C ILE A 122 20.51 4.55 12.73
N ARG A 123 21.31 4.29 13.77
CA ARG A 123 22.33 5.23 14.30
C ARG A 123 23.74 4.63 14.38
N SER A 124 23.92 3.45 13.83
CA SER A 124 25.21 2.76 13.78
C SER A 124 25.44 2.15 12.41
N ILE A 125 26.70 1.93 12.09
CA ILE A 125 27.09 1.14 10.92
C ILE A 125 26.76 -0.34 11.16
N GLY A 126 26.49 -1.07 10.09
CA GLY A 126 26.16 -2.50 10.16
C GLY A 126 25.05 -2.92 9.20
N GLU A 127 24.69 -4.20 9.27
CA GLU A 127 23.59 -4.78 8.50
C GLU A 127 22.31 -4.79 9.32
N PHE A 128 21.22 -4.34 8.70
CA PHE A 128 19.89 -4.26 9.29
C PHE A 128 18.87 -4.90 8.36
N GLU A 129 18.01 -5.74 8.90
CA GLU A 129 16.88 -6.32 8.17
C GLU A 129 15.66 -5.41 8.32
N LEU A 130 15.10 -4.97 7.19
CA LEU A 130 13.93 -4.10 7.15
C LEU A 130 12.89 -4.69 6.20
N THR A 131 11.61 -4.38 6.44
CA THR A 131 10.51 -4.82 5.58
C THR A 131 9.95 -3.62 4.83
N ILE A 132 9.77 -3.77 3.51
CA ILE A 132 9.09 -2.79 2.67
C ILE A 132 7.68 -3.29 2.36
N HIS A 133 6.69 -2.51 2.79
CA HIS A 133 5.29 -2.75 2.52
C HIS A 133 4.90 -2.13 1.17
N VAL A 134 4.97 -2.92 0.10
CA VAL A 134 4.78 -2.42 -1.28
C VAL A 134 3.29 -2.18 -1.56
N TYR A 135 2.45 -3.14 -1.22
CA TYR A 135 0.99 -3.09 -1.44
C TYR A 135 0.25 -3.94 -0.40
N THR A 136 -1.09 -3.88 -0.42
CA THR A 136 -1.96 -4.72 0.43
C THR A 136 -1.52 -6.18 0.36
N ASP A 137 -1.15 -6.74 1.50
CA ASP A 137 -0.64 -8.12 1.67
C ASP A 137 0.64 -8.46 0.87
N VAL A 138 1.39 -7.45 0.40
CA VAL A 138 2.66 -7.62 -0.31
C VAL A 138 3.78 -6.91 0.45
N ASP A 139 4.51 -7.70 1.22
CA ASP A 139 5.72 -7.29 1.96
C ASP A 139 6.98 -7.89 1.33
N ALA A 140 8.06 -7.12 1.33
CA ALA A 140 9.36 -7.56 0.86
C ALA A 140 10.44 -7.27 1.92
N ASP A 141 11.09 -8.32 2.39
CA ASP A 141 12.22 -8.21 3.31
C ASP A 141 13.50 -7.86 2.54
N ILE A 142 14.22 -6.87 3.07
CA ILE A 142 15.45 -6.35 2.50
C ILE A 142 16.54 -6.27 3.56
N LYS A 143 17.79 -6.33 3.09
CA LYS A 143 18.97 -6.09 3.94
C LYS A 143 19.52 -4.72 3.62
N VAL A 144 19.69 -3.88 4.62
CA VAL A 144 20.32 -2.57 4.50
C VAL A 144 21.69 -2.62 5.16
N ASN A 145 22.74 -2.39 4.38
CA ASN A 145 24.10 -2.29 4.87
C ASN A 145 24.50 -0.82 4.98
N VAL A 146 24.66 -0.33 6.21
CA VAL A 146 25.07 1.05 6.47
C VAL A 146 26.58 1.11 6.56
N VAL A 147 27.19 1.82 5.61
CA VAL A 147 28.65 2.00 5.50
C VAL A 147 29.04 3.45 5.80
N ALA A 148 30.23 3.62 6.37
CA ALA A 148 30.79 4.94 6.58
C ALA A 148 31.11 5.58 5.22
N SER A 149 30.52 6.75 4.92
CA SER A 149 31.01 7.57 3.81
C SER A 149 32.31 8.23 4.26
N GLU A 150 33.43 7.91 3.62
CA GLU A 150 34.67 8.67 3.83
C GLU A 150 34.42 10.14 3.47
N ALA A 151 34.89 11.04 4.35
CA ALA A 151 34.92 12.48 4.14
C ALA A 151 36.31 12.90 3.64
#